data_AF-A0AAN5IEF8-F1
#
_entry.id   AF-A0AAN5IEF8-F1
#
_cell.length_a   1.000
_cell.length_b   1.000
_cell.length_c   1.000
_cell.angle_alpha   90.00
_cell.angle_beta   90.00
_cell.angle_gamma   90.00
#
_symmetry.space_group_name_H-M   'P 1'
#
loop_
_entity.id
_entity.type
_entity.pdbx_description
1 polymer ?
#
loop_
_entity_poly.entity_id
_entity_poly.type
_entity_poly.pdbx_seq_one_letter_code
_entity_poly.pdbx_strand_id
1 'polypeptide(L)'
;DHFYTIRMERAFSLALHLHSTVSSVLHCVSFYLLLQKTPPNQREVRSFLVFIQAILCIHDLSFDVLVHPMPLIPLPAAYFLEILARMDVPVNIMMSLIVDFGYLIAVSFVLCFIHKHQTIIGNTSKFKMSK
;
A
#
# COMPACT_ATOMS: atom_id res chain seq x y z
N ASP A 1 11.04 35.61 2.31
CA ASP A 1 10.67 34.32 2.93
C ASP A 1 9.25 33.93 2.54
N HIS A 2 9.11 33.46 1.30
CA HIS A 2 7.83 33.27 0.61
C HIS A 2 7.58 31.77 0.46
N PHE A 3 7.26 31.12 1.57
CA PHE A 3 7.05 29.68 1.64
C PHE A 3 5.63 29.38 2.10
N TYR A 4 4.94 28.54 1.31
CA TYR A 4 3.55 28.10 1.41
C TYR A 4 2.50 29.15 1.01
N THR A 5 2.07 29.11 -0.26
CA THR A 5 0.73 29.63 -0.57
C THR A 5 -0.25 28.64 0.05
N ILE A 6 -1.03 29.05 1.06
CA ILE A 6 -2.11 28.27 1.72
C ILE A 6 -3.00 27.52 0.69
N ARG A 7 -3.11 28.06 -0.52
CA ARG A 7 -3.79 27.45 -1.66
C ARG A 7 -3.21 26.09 -2.08
N MET A 8 -1.89 25.93 -2.09
CA MET A 8 -1.22 24.68 -2.50
C MET A 8 -1.42 23.57 -1.48
N GLU A 9 -1.32 23.90 -0.19
CA GLU A 9 -1.57 22.97 0.90
C GLU A 9 -3.02 22.45 0.86
N ARG A 10 -4.00 23.35 0.72
CA ARG A 10 -5.41 22.98 0.56
C ARG A 10 -5.65 22.13 -0.68
N ALA A 11 -5.02 22.47 -1.81
CA ALA A 11 -5.14 21.68 -3.03
C ALA A 11 -4.56 20.27 -2.86
N PHE A 12 -3.42 20.15 -2.18
CA PHE A 12 -2.78 18.86 -1.92
C PHE A 12 -3.58 18.01 -0.93
N SER A 13 -4.06 18.59 0.16
CA SER A 13 -4.96 17.93 1.11
C SER A 13 -6.25 17.46 0.42
N LEU A 14 -6.86 18.30 -0.42
CA LEU A 14 -8.03 17.90 -1.22
C LEU A 14 -7.70 16.73 -2.14
N ALA A 15 -6.55 16.76 -2.82
CA ALA A 15 -6.11 15.67 -3.68
C ALA A 15 -5.91 14.36 -2.91
N LEU A 16 -5.30 14.43 -1.71
CA LEU A 16 -5.12 13.26 -0.84
C LEU A 16 -6.46 12.70 -0.34
N HIS A 17 -7.41 13.56 0.08
CA HIS A 17 -8.74 13.08 0.49
C HIS A 17 -9.52 12.45 -0.67
N LEU A 18 -9.41 13.00 -1.88
CA LEU A 18 -9.99 12.41 -3.09
C LEU A 18 -9.34 11.06 -3.40
N HIS A 19 -8.01 11.00 -3.33
CA HIS A 19 -7.26 9.76 -3.50
C HIS A 19 -7.74 8.69 -2.50
N SER A 20 -7.78 9.03 -1.21
CA SER A 20 -8.25 8.14 -0.14
C SER A 20 -9.66 7.60 -0.38
N THR A 21 -10.58 8.48 -0.78
CA THR A 21 -11.98 8.11 -1.06
C THR A 21 -12.06 7.13 -2.24
N VAL A 22 -11.35 7.43 -3.33
CA VAL A 22 -11.33 6.57 -4.52
C VAL A 22 -10.66 5.23 -4.21
N SER A 23 -9.51 5.24 -3.53
CA SER A 23 -8.77 4.04 -3.11
C SER A 23 -9.63 3.16 -2.21
N SER A 24 -10.34 3.73 -1.25
CA SER A 24 -11.25 2.99 -0.36
C SER A 24 -12.35 2.24 -1.11
N VAL A 25 -12.99 2.91 -2.08
CA VAL A 25 -14.00 2.28 -2.95
C VAL A 25 -13.38 1.15 -3.77
N LEU A 26 -12.20 1.38 -4.34
CA LEU A 26 -11.48 0.37 -5.12
C LEU A 26 -11.08 -0.84 -4.27
N HIS A 27 -10.62 -0.65 -3.02
CA HIS A 27 -10.34 -1.78 -2.13
C HIS A 27 -11.59 -2.62 -1.88
N CYS A 28 -12.74 -2.01 -1.64
CA CYS A 28 -14.01 -2.71 -1.45
C CYS A 28 -14.38 -3.55 -2.69
N VAL A 29 -14.27 -2.95 -3.88
CA VAL A 29 -14.52 -3.64 -5.15
C VAL A 29 -13.54 -4.80 -5.34
N SER A 30 -12.24 -4.59 -5.09
CA SER A 30 -11.21 -5.61 -5.21
C SER A 30 -11.45 -6.79 -4.26
N PHE A 31 -11.81 -6.53 -2.99
CA PHE A 31 -12.18 -7.59 -2.06
C PHE A 31 -13.41 -8.35 -2.53
N TYR A 32 -14.45 -7.66 -3.00
CA TYR A 32 -15.64 -8.29 -3.55
C TYR A 32 -15.29 -9.23 -4.72
N LEU A 33 -14.47 -8.77 -5.67
CA LEU A 33 -14.04 -9.56 -6.82
C LEU A 33 -13.19 -10.77 -6.40
N LEU A 34 -12.22 -10.59 -5.50
CA LEU A 34 -11.33 -11.65 -5.04
C LEU A 34 -12.07 -12.73 -4.24
N LEU A 35 -13.05 -12.34 -3.42
CA LEU A 35 -13.79 -13.28 -2.58
C LEU A 35 -14.91 -13.98 -3.36
N GLN A 36 -15.67 -13.25 -4.20
CA GLN A 36 -16.86 -13.82 -4.86
C GLN A 36 -16.62 -14.31 -6.29
N LYS A 37 -15.70 -13.71 -7.05
CA LYS A 37 -15.54 -14.00 -8.48
C LYS A 37 -14.34 -14.88 -8.80
N THR A 38 -13.44 -15.14 -7.85
CA THR A 38 -12.28 -16.00 -8.09
C THR A 38 -12.68 -17.49 -8.10
N PRO A 39 -12.39 -18.23 -9.19
CA PRO A 39 -12.79 -19.63 -9.33
C PRO A 39 -12.13 -20.55 -8.29
N PRO A 40 -12.80 -21.62 -7.85
CA PRO A 40 -12.31 -22.50 -6.78
C PRO A 40 -11.02 -23.26 -7.14
N ASN A 41 -10.74 -23.44 -8.43
CA ASN A 41 -9.54 -24.11 -8.94
C ASN A 41 -8.21 -23.34 -8.65
N GLN A 42 -8.28 -22.11 -8.13
CA GLN A 42 -7.11 -21.27 -7.84
C GLN A 42 -7.05 -20.84 -6.37
N ARG A 43 -7.45 -21.73 -5.44
CA ARG A 43 -7.61 -21.41 -4.02
C ARG A 43 -6.32 -20.88 -3.36
N GLU A 44 -5.16 -21.46 -3.66
CA GLU A 44 -3.86 -21.03 -3.11
C GLU A 44 -3.51 -19.61 -3.57
N VAL A 45 -3.55 -19.36 -4.89
CA VAL A 45 -3.28 -18.03 -5.48
C VAL A 45 -4.28 -16.98 -4.96
N ARG A 46 -5.55 -17.35 -4.78
CA ARG A 46 -6.57 -16.49 -4.18
C ARG A 46 -6.19 -16.06 -2.76
N SER A 47 -5.67 -16.97 -1.95
CA SER A 47 -5.25 -16.65 -0.58
C SER A 47 -4.12 -15.63 -0.56
N PHE A 48 -3.13 -15.78 -1.46
CA PHE A 48 -2.05 -14.79 -1.62
C PHE A 48 -2.57 -13.43 -2.07
N LEU A 49 -3.47 -13.39 -3.05
CA LEU A 49 -4.03 -12.14 -3.56
C LEU A 49 -4.88 -11.41 -2.51
N VAL A 50 -5.67 -12.15 -1.71
CA VAL A 50 -6.44 -11.57 -0.61
C VAL A 50 -5.51 -11.02 0.47
N PHE A 51 -4.41 -11.72 0.78
CA PHE A 51 -3.41 -11.23 1.73
C PHE A 51 -2.74 -9.94 1.25
N ILE A 52 -2.31 -9.88 -0.01
CA ILE A 52 -1.77 -8.66 -0.62
C ILE A 52 -2.78 -7.52 -0.57
N GLN A 53 -4.04 -7.80 -0.92
CA GLN A 53 -5.12 -6.81 -0.89
C GLN A 53 -5.37 -6.27 0.53
N ALA A 54 -5.25 -7.12 1.55
CA ALA A 54 -5.35 -6.72 2.96
C ALA A 54 -4.20 -5.81 3.38
N ILE A 55 -2.96 -6.14 3.03
CA ILE A 55 -1.81 -5.28 3.35
C ILE A 55 -1.93 -3.93 2.65
N LEU A 56 -2.31 -3.92 1.37
CA LEU A 56 -2.53 -2.68 0.61
C LEU A 56 -3.59 -1.79 1.27
N CYS A 57 -4.72 -2.36 1.68
CA CYS A 57 -5.78 -1.62 2.36
C CYS A 57 -5.29 -1.04 3.71
N ILE A 58 -4.53 -1.82 4.49
CA ILE A 58 -3.96 -1.36 5.76
C ILE A 58 -2.94 -0.25 5.53
N HIS A 59 -2.09 -0.39 4.52
CA HIS A 59 -1.12 0.63 4.13
C HIS A 59 -1.84 1.93 3.77
N ASP A 60 -2.82 1.90 2.88
CA ASP A 60 -3.52 3.11 2.42
C ASP A 60 -4.27 3.79 3.58
N LEU A 61 -4.94 3.03 4.44
CA LEU A 61 -5.55 3.57 5.67
C LEU A 61 -4.51 4.20 6.62
N SER A 62 -3.34 3.58 6.75
CA SER A 62 -2.26 4.12 7.58
C SER A 62 -1.71 5.43 6.99
N PHE A 63 -1.56 5.51 5.68
CA PHE A 63 -1.08 6.73 5.02
C PHE A 63 -2.11 7.85 5.08
N ASP A 64 -3.39 7.55 4.87
CA ASP A 64 -4.43 8.57 4.79
C ASP A 64 -4.88 9.08 6.16
N VAL A 65 -4.94 8.21 7.17
CA VAL A 65 -5.52 8.51 8.49
C VAL A 65 -4.45 8.71 9.56
N LEU A 66 -3.39 7.89 9.58
CA LEU A 66 -2.41 7.93 10.67
C LEU A 66 -1.31 8.97 10.40
N VAL A 67 -0.84 9.04 9.16
CA VAL A 67 0.41 9.73 8.83
C VAL A 67 0.19 11.02 8.03
N HIS A 68 -0.58 10.96 6.94
CA HIS A 68 -0.93 12.06 6.04
C HIS A 68 0.26 13.00 5.71
N PRO A 69 1.26 12.53 4.94
CA PRO A 69 2.46 13.29 4.67
C PRO A 69 2.20 14.48 3.75
N MET A 70 2.54 15.69 4.20
CA MET A 70 2.56 16.89 3.36
C MET A 70 3.99 17.21 2.91
N PRO A 71 4.29 17.18 1.60
CA PRO A 71 5.62 17.47 1.09
C PRO A 71 5.95 18.97 1.22
N LEU A 72 7.15 19.28 1.70
CA LEU A 72 7.71 20.64 1.77
C LEU A 72 8.42 20.98 0.46
N ILE A 73 7.72 21.39 -0.59
CA ILE A 73 8.40 21.82 -1.82
C ILE A 73 9.19 23.12 -1.56
N PRO A 74 10.49 23.23 -1.93
CA PRO A 74 11.31 22.33 -2.74
C PRO A 74 12.23 21.39 -1.94
N LEU A 75 12.14 21.38 -0.61
CA LEU A 75 12.94 20.45 0.19
C LEU A 75 12.42 19.01 -0.02
N PRO A 76 13.29 18.00 -0.08
CA PRO A 76 12.88 16.59 -0.06
C PRO A 76 12.49 16.18 1.37
N ALA A 77 11.55 16.90 1.96
CA ALA A 77 11.06 16.70 3.31
C ALA A 77 9.52 16.64 3.29
N ALA A 78 8.94 15.98 4.29
CA ALA A 78 7.51 16.00 4.54
C ALA A 78 7.25 16.29 6.02
N TYR A 79 6.15 16.97 6.32
CA TYR A 79 5.63 17.09 7.68
C TYR A 79 4.33 16.29 7.80
N PHE A 80 4.02 15.87 9.03
CA PHE A 80 2.90 14.99 9.34
C PHE A 80 1.92 15.74 10.23
N LEU A 81 0.63 15.69 9.89
CA LEU A 81 -0.40 16.51 10.54
C LEU A 81 -1.42 15.71 11.36
N GLU A 82 -1.49 14.39 11.16
CA GLU A 82 -2.59 13.59 11.68
C GLU A 82 -2.28 12.87 12.99
N ILE A 83 -2.94 11.76 13.26
CA ILE A 83 -3.05 11.12 14.58
C ILE A 83 -1.68 10.90 15.23
N LEU A 84 -0.70 10.40 14.48
CA LEU A 84 0.64 10.13 15.03
C LEU A 84 1.39 11.41 15.38
N ALA A 85 1.15 12.52 14.67
CA ALA A 85 1.71 13.82 14.99
C ALA A 85 1.08 14.41 16.25
N ARG A 86 -0.23 14.20 16.48
CA ARG A 86 -0.90 14.61 17.73
C ARG A 86 -0.45 13.80 18.95
N MET A 87 0.12 12.62 18.74
CA MET A 87 0.66 11.76 19.79
C MET A 87 2.16 12.00 20.05
N ASP A 88 2.76 13.05 19.47
CA ASP A 88 4.19 13.38 19.59
C ASP A 88 5.11 12.20 19.20
N VAL A 89 4.67 11.33 18.30
CA VAL A 89 5.50 10.23 17.79
C VAL A 89 6.62 10.83 16.94
N PRO A 90 7.88 10.42 17.13
CA PRO A 90 8.98 11.02 16.39
C PRO A 90 8.92 10.64 14.90
N VAL A 91 9.27 11.60 14.04
CA VAL A 91 9.14 11.51 12.58
C VAL A 91 9.90 10.33 11.97
N ASN A 92 11.03 9.96 12.56
CA ASN A 92 11.80 8.79 12.14
C ASN A 92 10.97 7.49 12.21
N ILE A 93 10.17 7.30 13.27
CA ILE A 93 9.31 6.12 13.41
C ILE A 93 8.20 6.13 12.35
N MET A 94 7.58 7.28 12.10
CA MET A 94 6.54 7.39 11.07
C MET A 94 7.08 7.06 9.68
N MET A 95 8.27 7.58 9.34
CA MET A 95 8.93 7.32 8.07
C MET A 95 9.39 5.87 7.93
N SER A 96 9.93 5.27 9.00
CA SER A 96 10.27 3.84 9.01
C SER A 96 9.03 2.99 8.74
N LEU A 97 7.91 3.28 9.39
CA LEU A 97 6.66 2.54 9.24
C LEU A 97 6.13 2.60 7.79
N ILE A 98 6.17 3.78 7.16
CA ILE A 98 5.88 3.97 5.72
C ILE A 98 6.75 3.04 4.87
N VAL A 99 8.06 3.09 5.06
CA VAL A 99 9.03 2.32 4.27
C VAL A 99 8.84 0.81 4.47
N ASP A 100 8.62 0.38 5.71
CA ASP A 100 8.44 -1.02 6.08
C ASP A 100 7.17 -1.62 5.46
N PHE A 101 6.05 -0.89 5.48
CA PHE A 101 4.83 -1.36 4.81
C PHE A 101 5.01 -1.40 3.28
N GLY A 102 5.65 -0.39 2.69
CA GLY A 102 5.97 -0.39 1.25
C GLY A 102 6.85 -1.57 0.84
N TYR A 103 7.86 -1.89 1.66
CA TYR A 103 8.72 -3.06 1.46
C TYR A 103 7.93 -4.37 1.59
N LEU A 104 7.08 -4.50 2.61
CA LEU A 104 6.23 -5.67 2.82
C LEU A 104 5.30 -5.92 1.63
N ILE A 105 4.70 -4.88 1.06
CA ILE A 105 3.88 -4.97 -0.15
C ILE A 105 4.73 -5.48 -1.32
N ALA A 106 5.88 -4.88 -1.57
CA ALA A 106 6.76 -5.25 -2.68
C ALA A 106 7.20 -6.72 -2.60
N VAL A 107 7.65 -7.17 -1.42
CA VAL A 107 8.03 -8.57 -1.18
C VAL A 107 6.84 -9.50 -1.39
N SER A 108 5.66 -9.15 -0.88
CA SER A 108 4.45 -9.97 -1.03
C SER A 108 4.07 -10.15 -2.51
N PHE A 109 4.18 -9.09 -3.32
CA PHE A 109 3.97 -9.18 -4.76
C PHE A 109 4.97 -10.13 -5.43
N VAL A 110 6.27 -9.98 -5.15
CA VAL A 110 7.32 -10.85 -5.72
C VAL A 110 7.06 -12.31 -5.36
N LEU A 111 6.74 -12.60 -4.09
CA LEU A 111 6.41 -13.95 -3.64
C LEU A 111 5.18 -14.52 -4.35
N CYS A 112 4.13 -13.73 -4.55
CA CYS A 112 2.96 -14.15 -5.31
C CYS A 112 3.31 -14.48 -6.77
N PHE A 113 4.15 -13.67 -7.42
CA PHE A 113 4.63 -13.94 -8.78
C PHE A 113 5.44 -15.22 -8.86
N ILE A 114 6.38 -15.42 -7.93
CA ILE A 114 7.18 -16.65 -7.84
C ILE A 114 6.25 -17.84 -7.64
N HIS A 115 5.32 -17.78 -6.69
CA HIS A 115 4.39 -18.88 -6.43
C HIS A 115 3.55 -19.23 -7.66
N LYS A 116 3.01 -18.22 -8.35
CA LYS A 116 2.25 -18.41 -9.60
C LYS A 116 3.11 -19.04 -10.69
N HIS A 117 4.34 -18.57 -10.86
CA HIS A 117 5.30 -19.10 -11.83
C HIS A 117 5.64 -20.57 -11.53
N GLN A 118 5.95 -20.91 -10.27
CA GLN A 118 6.25 -22.28 -9.83
C GLN A 118 5.06 -23.24 -10.02
N THR A 119 3.82 -22.72 -9.95
CA THR A 119 2.60 -23.50 -10.19
C THR A 119 2.42 -23.88 -11.66
N ILE A 120 2.81 -23.01 -12.59
CA ILE A 120 2.64 -23.23 -14.04
C ILE A 120 3.76 -24.10 -14.61
N ILE A 121 4.95 -24.04 -14.03
CA ILE A 121 6.13 -24.72 -14.58
C ILE A 121 6.12 -26.22 -14.31
N GLY A 122 6.32 -26.99 -15.39
CA GLY A 122 6.45 -28.44 -15.37
C GLY A 122 7.64 -28.93 -14.54
N ASN A 123 7.52 -30.15 -14.00
CA ASN A 123 8.51 -30.77 -13.11
C ASN A 123 9.91 -30.95 -13.71
N THR A 124 10.05 -30.83 -15.02
CA THR A 124 11.31 -31.05 -15.76
C THR A 124 12.09 -29.75 -16.05
N SER A 125 11.52 -28.59 -15.71
CA SER A 125 12.15 -27.29 -15.99
C SER A 125 13.23 -26.95 -14.96
N LYS A 126 14.35 -26.38 -15.45
CA LYS A 126 15.47 -25.89 -14.61
C LYS A 126 15.07 -24.76 -13.65
N PHE A 127 13.96 -24.07 -13.91
CA PHE A 127 13.48 -22.97 -13.08
C PHE A 127 12.53 -23.43 -11.96
N LYS A 128 12.27 -24.73 -11.84
CA LYS A 128 11.47 -25.26 -10.75
C LYS A 128 12.32 -25.31 -9.47
N MET A 129 11.87 -24.62 -8.44
CA MET A 129 12.54 -24.66 -7.15
C MET A 129 12.34 -26.05 -6.53
N SER A 130 13.42 -26.66 -6.04
CA SER A 130 13.33 -27.86 -5.20
C SER A 130 12.50 -27.54 -3.96
N LYS A 131 11.57 -28.43 -3.61
CA LYS A 131 10.90 -28.40 -2.31
C LYS A 131 11.87 -28.72 -1.18
#